data_AF-K9D8E6-F1
#
_entry.id   AF-K9D8E6-F1
#
_cell.length_a   1.000
_cell.length_b   1.000
_cell.length_c   1.000
_cell.angle_alpha   90.00
_cell.angle_beta   90.00
_cell.angle_gamma   90.00
#
_symmetry.space_group_name_H-M   'P 1'
#
loop_
_entity.id
_entity.type
_entity.pdbx_description
1 polymer ?
#
loop_
_entity_poly.entity_id
_entity_poly.type
_entity_poly.pdbx_seq_one_letter_code
_entity_poly.pdbx_strand_id
1 'polypeptide(L)'
;MTIALHDAQFDIDPGAVDPHGGWLRLADAACAANLATIDRHAPQAGSMAGARIGDVGALLHGLNTVLTHAPGFVDGELIGLPFSAFLAEFGSTARGAALFRQPTVSLLMSNILTDWHAFLDSPASNAGFRIEGEQWLAPDVKERYRFALWKKDAGKPPYWKSWNAFLARTFEHPGPARAPAPGDARRSGDRHRSPADLLASSVPRQQALIDDYRLLDLFEGGQVFQTDLGPYDFHRWWAPADGEVLFDPFTIPGCFIGQDRARGVIVIRTEDHGHVCCIALGMSEVASIAFDPGMRRGARVRKGQEMGMFKGGGSSFALVVEKPPAD
;
A
#
# COMPACT_ATOMS: atom_id res chain seq x y z
N MET A 1 -33.81 -11.76 -2.13
CA MET A 1 -33.38 -10.94 -3.28
C MET A 1 -31.99 -11.45 -3.64
N THR A 2 -31.98 -12.38 -4.59
CA THR A 2 -30.84 -13.19 -5.00
C THR A 2 -29.91 -12.32 -5.82
N ILE A 3 -28.73 -12.00 -5.30
CA ILE A 3 -27.70 -11.32 -6.10
C ILE A 3 -27.18 -12.38 -7.08
N ALA A 4 -27.47 -12.18 -8.37
CA ALA A 4 -27.03 -13.05 -9.44
C ALA A 4 -25.49 -13.10 -9.45
N LEU A 5 -24.95 -14.30 -9.29
CA LEU A 5 -23.52 -14.64 -9.33
C LEU A 5 -22.96 -14.63 -10.77
N HIS A 6 -23.33 -13.66 -11.61
CA HIS A 6 -22.94 -13.68 -13.04
C HIS A 6 -22.18 -12.46 -13.57
N ASP A 7 -22.07 -11.32 -12.87
CA ASP A 7 -21.53 -10.09 -13.51
C ASP A 7 -20.32 -9.44 -12.82
N ALA A 8 -19.45 -10.26 -12.22
CA ALA A 8 -18.05 -9.85 -12.00
C ALA A 8 -17.14 -11.05 -12.25
N GLN A 9 -17.20 -11.54 -13.50
CA GLN A 9 -16.25 -12.51 -14.04
C GLN A 9 -15.04 -11.73 -14.54
N PHE A 10 -13.84 -12.06 -14.05
CA PHE A 10 -12.63 -11.76 -14.80
C PHE A 10 -12.67 -12.62 -16.07
N ASP A 11 -13.27 -12.10 -17.13
CA ASP A 11 -13.12 -12.65 -18.48
C ASP A 11 -11.79 -12.16 -19.05
N ILE A 12 -10.70 -12.53 -18.38
CA ILE A 12 -9.37 -12.44 -18.97
C ILE A 12 -9.26 -13.70 -19.81
N ASP A 13 -9.56 -13.62 -21.10
CA ASP A 13 -9.17 -14.67 -22.04
C ASP A 13 -7.63 -14.77 -21.97
N PRO A 14 -7.08 -15.85 -21.37
CA PRO A 14 -5.64 -16.00 -21.23
C PRO A 14 -4.93 -16.00 -22.58
N GLY A 15 -5.63 -16.42 -23.65
CA GLY A 15 -5.16 -16.44 -25.03
C GLY A 15 -5.16 -15.08 -25.73
N ALA A 16 -6.01 -14.14 -25.29
CA ALA A 16 -6.07 -12.79 -25.86
C ALA A 16 -4.90 -11.89 -25.40
N VAL A 17 -4.33 -12.17 -24.23
CA VAL A 17 -3.24 -11.36 -23.63
C VAL A 17 -1.87 -12.05 -23.74
N ASP A 18 -1.83 -13.29 -24.25
CA ASP A 18 -0.61 -14.10 -24.39
C ASP A 18 -0.67 -15.03 -25.62
N PRO A 19 -0.47 -14.48 -26.83
CA PRO A 19 -0.50 -15.26 -28.07
C PRO A 19 0.57 -16.36 -28.15
N HIS A 20 1.47 -16.46 -27.17
CA HIS A 20 2.54 -17.46 -27.11
C HIS A 20 2.50 -18.37 -25.86
N GLY A 21 1.55 -18.18 -24.94
CA GLY A 21 1.39 -18.97 -23.70
C GLY A 21 2.56 -18.87 -22.71
N GLY A 22 3.36 -17.80 -22.78
CA GLY A 22 4.54 -17.60 -21.95
C GLY A 22 4.27 -17.41 -20.45
N TRP A 23 3.23 -16.67 -20.06
CA TRP A 23 2.96 -16.44 -18.63
C TRP A 23 2.24 -17.63 -17.98
N LEU A 24 1.37 -18.33 -18.71
CA LEU A 24 0.70 -19.53 -18.21
C LEU A 24 1.70 -20.63 -17.85
N ARG A 25 2.67 -20.90 -18.73
CA ARG A 25 3.75 -21.85 -18.44
C ARG A 25 4.60 -21.42 -17.23
N LEU A 26 4.83 -20.13 -17.08
CA LEU A 26 5.54 -19.59 -15.92
C LEU A 26 4.71 -19.73 -14.64
N ALA A 27 3.40 -19.57 -14.73
CA ALA A 27 2.48 -19.74 -13.61
C ALA A 27 2.42 -21.20 -13.16
N ASP A 28 2.35 -22.17 -14.08
CA ASP A 28 2.44 -23.59 -13.75
C ASP A 28 3.77 -23.92 -13.04
N ALA A 29 4.88 -23.41 -13.57
CA ALA A 29 6.20 -23.59 -12.96
C ALA A 29 6.29 -22.94 -11.56
N ALA A 30 5.60 -21.82 -11.34
CA ALA A 30 5.53 -21.15 -10.04
C ALA A 30 4.68 -21.95 -9.04
N CYS A 31 3.56 -22.53 -9.49
CA CYS A 31 2.72 -23.41 -8.67
C CYS A 31 3.49 -24.67 -8.22
N ALA A 32 4.20 -25.33 -9.15
CA ALA A 32 5.06 -26.46 -8.83
C ALA A 32 6.15 -26.09 -7.80
N ALA A 33 6.76 -24.90 -7.94
CA ALA A 33 7.76 -24.42 -6.99
C ALA A 33 7.18 -24.10 -5.60
N ASN A 34 5.94 -23.60 -5.53
CA ASN A 34 5.22 -23.38 -4.27
C ASN A 34 4.99 -24.72 -3.56
N LEU A 35 4.43 -25.73 -4.24
CA LEU A 35 4.22 -27.05 -3.65
C LEU A 35 5.52 -27.68 -3.15
N ALA A 36 6.59 -27.66 -3.96
CA ALA A 36 7.89 -28.18 -3.56
C ALA A 36 8.51 -27.44 -2.35
N THR A 37 8.18 -26.16 -2.17
CA THR A 37 8.64 -25.38 -1.00
C THR A 37 7.84 -25.75 0.24
N ILE A 38 6.51 -25.85 0.13
CA ILE A 38 5.66 -26.26 1.25
C ILE A 38 5.98 -27.69 1.68
N ASP A 39 6.15 -28.62 0.74
CA ASP A 39 6.46 -30.02 1.06
C ASP A 39 7.81 -30.17 1.79
N ARG A 40 8.80 -29.32 1.47
CA ARG A 40 10.08 -29.27 2.20
C ARG A 40 9.94 -28.73 3.61
N HIS A 41 9.07 -27.74 3.83
CA HIS A 41 8.85 -27.12 5.14
C HIS A 41 7.74 -27.79 5.97
N ALA A 42 6.94 -28.70 5.38
CA ALA A 42 5.84 -29.40 6.02
C ALA A 42 6.19 -30.07 7.38
N PRO A 43 7.39 -30.65 7.59
CA PRO A 43 7.75 -31.22 8.89
C PRO A 43 7.93 -30.19 10.02
N GLN A 44 8.04 -28.90 9.69
CA GLN A 44 8.44 -27.81 10.61
C GLN A 44 7.35 -26.74 10.80
N ALA A 45 6.27 -26.77 10.01
CA ALA A 45 5.37 -25.62 9.85
C ALA A 45 4.24 -25.46 10.88
N GLY A 46 3.92 -26.49 11.69
CA GLY A 46 2.80 -26.39 12.66
C GLY A 46 1.50 -25.90 12.01
N SER A 47 0.78 -24.96 12.67
CA SER A 47 -0.45 -24.33 12.16
C SER A 47 -0.22 -23.20 11.14
N MET A 48 1.02 -22.77 10.88
CA MET A 48 1.37 -21.73 9.91
C MET A 48 1.85 -22.31 8.57
N ALA A 49 1.19 -23.35 8.06
CA ALA A 49 1.49 -23.83 6.71
C ALA A 49 1.00 -22.79 5.68
N GLY A 50 1.91 -22.29 4.83
CA GLY A 50 1.55 -21.38 3.74
C GLY A 50 0.58 -22.01 2.74
N ALA A 51 -0.10 -21.17 1.95
CA ALA A 51 -1.12 -21.62 1.02
C ALA A 51 -0.54 -22.54 -0.06
N ARG A 52 -1.10 -23.76 -0.18
CA ARG A 52 -0.78 -24.73 -1.23
C ARG A 52 -1.46 -24.35 -2.53
N ILE A 53 -0.70 -23.76 -3.45
CA ILE A 53 -1.17 -23.30 -4.76
C ILE A 53 -0.64 -24.28 -5.81
N GLY A 54 -1.44 -25.29 -6.14
CA GLY A 54 -1.01 -26.42 -6.97
C GLY A 54 -1.09 -26.19 -8.48
N ASP A 55 -1.96 -25.29 -8.93
CA ASP A 55 -2.15 -24.92 -10.32
C ASP A 55 -2.67 -23.48 -10.44
N VAL A 56 -2.75 -22.98 -11.69
CA VAL A 56 -3.27 -21.63 -11.99
C VAL A 56 -4.71 -21.45 -11.52
N GLY A 57 -5.54 -22.50 -11.60
CA GLY A 57 -6.92 -22.45 -11.11
C GLY A 57 -7.00 -22.20 -9.61
N ALA A 58 -6.17 -22.89 -8.83
CA ALA A 58 -6.04 -22.71 -7.39
C ALA A 58 -5.52 -21.31 -7.04
N LEU A 59 -4.56 -20.78 -7.79
CA LEU A 59 -4.07 -19.40 -7.63
C LEU A 59 -5.23 -18.40 -7.82
N LEU A 60 -5.94 -18.49 -8.94
CA LEU A 60 -7.03 -17.56 -9.26
C LEU A 60 -8.20 -17.69 -8.27
N HIS A 61 -8.55 -18.91 -7.86
CA HIS A 61 -9.59 -19.15 -6.86
C HIS A 61 -9.22 -18.57 -5.50
N GLY A 62 -7.96 -18.71 -5.07
CA GLY A 62 -7.49 -18.11 -3.83
C GLY A 62 -7.47 -16.59 -3.87
N LEU A 63 -7.01 -15.99 -4.99
CA LEU A 63 -7.10 -14.53 -5.20
C LEU A 63 -8.55 -14.04 -5.14
N ASN A 64 -9.48 -14.75 -5.79
CA ASN A 64 -10.91 -14.43 -5.77
C ASN A 64 -11.53 -14.56 -4.37
N THR A 65 -11.05 -15.52 -3.58
CA THR A 65 -11.45 -15.64 -2.18
C THR A 65 -10.99 -14.42 -1.40
N VAL A 66 -9.71 -14.05 -1.53
CA VAL A 66 -9.09 -12.93 -0.81
C VAL A 66 -9.70 -11.56 -1.17
N LEU A 67 -10.19 -11.38 -2.41
CA LEU A 67 -10.86 -10.16 -2.88
C LEU A 67 -12.02 -9.67 -1.98
N THR A 68 -12.62 -10.56 -1.18
CA THR A 68 -13.74 -10.23 -0.30
C THR A 68 -13.35 -10.21 1.19
N HIS A 69 -12.06 -10.19 1.50
CA HIS A 69 -11.54 -10.19 2.86
C HIS A 69 -10.88 -8.85 3.19
N ALA A 70 -11.34 -8.22 4.27
CA ALA A 70 -10.67 -7.06 4.86
C ALA A 70 -9.55 -7.53 5.80
N PRO A 71 -8.49 -6.71 6.01
CA PRO A 71 -7.49 -7.00 7.01
C PRO A 71 -8.08 -7.24 8.41
N GLY A 72 -7.55 -8.24 9.10
CA GLY A 72 -8.09 -8.71 10.37
C GLY A 72 -7.04 -9.36 11.26
N PHE A 73 -7.47 -9.77 12.45
CA PHE A 73 -6.68 -10.59 13.36
C PHE A 73 -7.13 -12.04 13.26
N VAL A 74 -6.18 -12.97 13.27
CA VAL A 74 -6.47 -14.40 13.41
C VAL A 74 -5.51 -14.93 14.46
N ASP A 75 -6.04 -15.64 15.45
CA ASP A 75 -5.27 -16.24 16.55
C ASP A 75 -4.34 -15.25 17.31
N GLY A 76 -4.78 -14.00 17.45
CA GLY A 76 -4.01 -12.94 18.12
C GLY A 76 -2.88 -12.36 17.28
N GLU A 77 -2.65 -12.90 16.08
CA GLU A 77 -1.75 -12.33 15.09
C GLU A 77 -2.50 -11.42 14.14
N LEU A 78 -1.85 -10.33 13.76
CA LEU A 78 -2.35 -9.50 12.70
C LEU A 78 -2.15 -10.24 11.37
N ILE A 79 -3.22 -10.80 10.81
CA ILE A 79 -3.27 -11.17 9.39
C ILE A 79 -3.56 -9.90 8.60
N GLY A 80 -2.56 -9.02 8.60
CA GLY A 80 -2.74 -7.62 8.27
C GLY A 80 -2.95 -7.34 6.79
N LEU A 81 -2.75 -8.35 5.93
CA LEU A 81 -2.56 -8.20 4.50
C LEU A 81 -2.92 -9.54 3.81
N PRO A 82 -4.20 -9.76 3.46
CA PRO A 82 -4.67 -11.09 3.08
C PRO A 82 -4.10 -11.58 1.75
N PHE A 83 -3.78 -10.71 0.78
CA PHE A 83 -3.08 -11.14 -0.44
C PHE A 83 -1.64 -11.52 -0.15
N SER A 84 -0.94 -10.74 0.66
CA SER A 84 0.44 -11.01 1.04
C SER A 84 0.54 -12.30 1.85
N ALA A 85 -0.42 -12.56 2.74
CA ALA A 85 -0.51 -13.81 3.49
C ALA A 85 -0.75 -15.01 2.56
N PHE A 86 -1.71 -14.90 1.63
CA PHE A 86 -1.98 -15.96 0.65
C PHE A 86 -0.80 -16.23 -0.28
N LEU A 87 -0.09 -15.18 -0.71
CA LEU A 87 1.00 -15.28 -1.68
C LEU A 87 2.39 -15.37 -1.04
N ALA A 88 2.52 -15.43 0.29
CA ALA A 88 3.80 -15.36 0.99
C ALA A 88 4.81 -16.41 0.50
N GLU A 89 4.43 -17.69 0.59
CA GLU A 89 5.27 -18.81 0.14
C GLU A 89 5.38 -18.88 -1.39
N PHE A 90 4.34 -18.46 -2.12
CA PHE A 90 4.37 -18.46 -3.58
C PHE A 90 5.38 -17.43 -4.11
N GLY A 91 5.29 -16.20 -3.62
CA GLY A 91 6.12 -15.07 -3.99
C GLY A 91 7.57 -15.16 -3.51
N SER A 92 7.84 -15.94 -2.45
CA SER A 92 9.21 -16.20 -1.98
C SER A 92 10.01 -17.07 -2.95
N THR A 93 9.34 -17.86 -3.80
CA THR A 93 10.02 -18.66 -4.83
C THR A 93 10.52 -17.78 -5.98
N ALA A 94 11.68 -18.14 -6.56
CA ALA A 94 12.21 -17.42 -7.72
C ALA A 94 11.23 -17.41 -8.92
N ARG A 95 10.44 -18.47 -9.08
CA ARG A 95 9.44 -18.60 -10.14
C ARG A 95 8.20 -17.74 -9.87
N GLY A 96 7.69 -17.72 -8.65
CA GLY A 96 6.59 -16.82 -8.25
C GLY A 96 6.98 -15.35 -8.35
N ALA A 97 8.16 -14.97 -7.86
CA ALA A 97 8.68 -13.61 -8.02
C ALA A 97 8.91 -13.23 -9.49
N ALA A 98 9.29 -14.18 -10.36
CA ALA A 98 9.39 -13.93 -11.80
C ALA A 98 8.01 -13.74 -12.45
N LEU A 99 7.00 -14.50 -12.03
CA LEU A 99 5.63 -14.39 -12.54
C LEU A 99 5.06 -12.99 -12.28
N PHE A 100 5.14 -12.48 -11.04
CA PHE A 100 4.57 -11.18 -10.68
C PHE A 100 5.34 -9.97 -11.26
N ARG A 101 6.53 -10.19 -11.81
CA ARG A 101 7.30 -9.19 -12.58
C ARG A 101 6.95 -9.17 -14.07
N GLN A 102 6.16 -10.11 -14.57
CA GLN A 102 5.69 -10.07 -15.95
C GLN A 102 4.74 -8.88 -16.14
N PRO A 103 4.93 -8.02 -17.16
CA PRO A 103 4.09 -6.85 -17.36
C PRO A 103 2.59 -7.15 -17.38
N THR A 104 2.20 -8.25 -18.03
CA THR A 104 0.81 -8.72 -18.07
C THR A 104 0.30 -9.07 -16.68
N VAL A 105 1.03 -9.87 -15.91
CA VAL A 105 0.61 -10.28 -14.56
C VAL A 105 0.59 -9.09 -13.61
N SER A 106 1.54 -8.15 -13.71
CA SER A 106 1.53 -6.92 -12.93
C SER A 106 0.29 -6.08 -13.21
N LEU A 107 -0.14 -5.98 -14.48
CA LEU A 107 -1.37 -5.29 -14.85
C LEU A 107 -2.61 -6.01 -14.29
N LEU A 108 -2.70 -7.33 -14.42
CA LEU A 108 -3.80 -8.12 -13.87
C LEU A 108 -3.91 -7.97 -12.35
N MET A 109 -2.77 -8.03 -11.65
CA MET A 109 -2.74 -7.82 -10.20
C MET A 109 -3.17 -6.40 -9.84
N SER A 110 -2.78 -5.39 -10.62
CA SER A 110 -3.26 -4.01 -10.42
C SER A 110 -4.78 -3.90 -10.53
N ASN A 111 -5.41 -4.60 -11.47
CA ASN A 111 -6.86 -4.63 -11.61
C ASN A 111 -7.52 -5.34 -10.41
N ILE A 112 -6.99 -6.49 -9.99
CA ILE A 112 -7.45 -7.22 -8.79
C ILE A 112 -7.40 -6.32 -7.55
N LEU A 113 -6.30 -5.60 -7.35
CA LEU A 113 -6.18 -4.67 -6.21
C LEU A 113 -7.15 -3.49 -6.30
N THR A 114 -7.47 -3.03 -7.51
CA THR A 114 -8.46 -1.96 -7.73
C THR A 114 -9.84 -2.42 -7.25
N ASP A 115 -10.25 -3.63 -7.62
CA ASP A 115 -11.52 -4.22 -7.18
C ASP A 115 -11.53 -4.48 -5.67
N TRP A 116 -10.41 -4.95 -5.12
CA TRP A 116 -10.26 -5.10 -3.67
C TRP A 116 -10.40 -3.76 -2.95
N HIS A 117 -9.79 -2.69 -3.42
CA HIS A 117 -9.91 -1.37 -2.82
C HIS A 117 -11.35 -0.85 -2.87
N ALA A 118 -12.10 -1.15 -3.93
CA ALA A 118 -13.53 -0.86 -4.00
C ALA A 118 -14.32 -1.66 -2.95
N PHE A 119 -13.99 -2.94 -2.74
CA PHE A 119 -14.55 -3.74 -1.65
C PHE A 119 -14.23 -3.11 -0.27
N LEU A 120 -13.00 -2.64 -0.04
CA LEU A 120 -12.58 -2.00 1.21
C LEU A 120 -13.24 -0.64 1.49
N ASP A 121 -13.80 0.00 0.46
CA ASP A 121 -14.66 1.19 0.61
C ASP A 121 -16.11 0.83 0.96
N SER A 122 -16.52 -0.43 0.75
CA SER A 122 -17.89 -0.89 0.98
C SER A 122 -18.20 -1.27 2.44
N PRO A 123 -19.48 -1.25 2.86
CA PRO A 123 -19.90 -1.78 4.16
C PRO A 123 -19.61 -3.26 4.41
N ALA A 124 -19.41 -4.05 3.34
CA ALA A 124 -19.08 -5.46 3.50
C ALA A 124 -17.72 -5.65 4.21
N SER A 125 -16.79 -4.71 4.03
CA SER A 125 -15.45 -4.73 4.63
C SER A 125 -15.38 -4.36 6.11
N ASN A 126 -16.48 -3.92 6.74
CA ASN A 126 -16.45 -3.50 8.16
C ASN A 126 -16.52 -4.65 9.16
N ALA A 127 -16.35 -5.91 8.72
CA ALA A 127 -16.50 -7.11 9.55
C ALA A 127 -15.69 -7.05 10.85
N GLY A 128 -14.45 -6.55 10.79
CA GLY A 128 -13.56 -6.40 11.94
C GLY A 128 -14.00 -5.37 12.99
N PHE A 129 -15.08 -4.61 12.74
CA PHE A 129 -15.60 -3.58 13.64
C PHE A 129 -17.02 -3.88 14.13
N ARG A 130 -17.59 -5.06 13.87
CA ARG A 130 -19.00 -5.35 14.16
C ARG A 130 -19.27 -5.81 15.60
N ILE A 131 -18.31 -6.51 16.20
CA ILE A 131 -18.50 -7.19 17.50
C ILE A 131 -17.48 -6.63 18.49
N GLU A 132 -17.96 -6.06 19.58
CA GLU A 132 -17.12 -5.53 20.65
C GLU A 132 -16.34 -6.66 21.34
N GLY A 133 -15.04 -6.47 21.58
CA GLY A 133 -14.17 -7.50 22.17
C GLY A 133 -13.52 -8.45 21.17
N GLU A 134 -13.87 -8.39 19.88
CA GLU A 134 -13.29 -9.21 18.82
C GLU A 134 -12.48 -8.36 17.83
N GLN A 135 -11.53 -8.97 17.11
CA GLN A 135 -10.83 -8.35 15.98
C GLN A 135 -10.22 -6.97 16.36
N TRP A 136 -10.52 -5.93 15.58
CA TRP A 136 -10.07 -4.56 15.81
C TRP A 136 -10.74 -3.88 17.00
N LEU A 137 -11.72 -4.53 17.61
CA LEU A 137 -12.40 -4.08 18.82
C LEU A 137 -12.01 -4.86 20.08
N ALA A 138 -11.05 -5.79 19.98
CA ALA A 138 -10.45 -6.42 21.15
C ALA A 138 -9.76 -5.36 22.05
N PRO A 139 -9.81 -5.49 23.39
CA PRO A 139 -9.34 -4.43 24.30
C PRO A 139 -7.87 -4.04 24.10
N ASP A 140 -6.98 -5.02 23.96
CA ASP A 140 -5.55 -4.85 23.72
C ASP A 140 -5.27 -4.20 22.35
N VAL A 141 -6.05 -4.56 21.34
CA VAL A 141 -5.97 -3.94 20.01
C VAL A 141 -6.43 -2.48 20.06
N LYS A 142 -7.56 -2.19 20.71
CA LYS A 142 -8.07 -0.81 20.91
C LYS A 142 -7.08 0.07 21.66
N GLU A 143 -6.40 -0.48 22.67
CA GLU A 143 -5.33 0.23 23.38
C GLU A 143 -4.18 0.56 22.43
N ARG A 144 -3.75 -0.42 21.63
CA ARG A 144 -2.61 -0.28 20.71
C ARG A 144 -2.76 0.83 19.67
N TYR A 145 -3.95 0.98 19.06
CA TYR A 145 -4.19 2.11 18.16
C TYR A 145 -4.84 3.32 18.85
N ARG A 146 -5.02 3.33 20.17
CA ARG A 146 -5.63 4.44 20.93
C ARG A 146 -7.05 4.79 20.45
N PHE A 147 -7.97 3.83 20.51
CA PHE A 147 -9.37 3.93 20.03
C PHE A 147 -10.11 5.25 20.33
N ALA A 148 -9.86 5.86 21.49
CA ALA A 148 -10.51 7.11 21.91
C ALA A 148 -10.12 8.33 21.07
N LEU A 149 -8.93 8.34 20.43
CA LEU A 149 -8.45 9.49 19.67
C LEU A 149 -9.20 9.72 18.36
N TRP A 150 -9.83 8.67 17.83
CA TRP A 150 -10.32 8.65 16.46
C TRP A 150 -11.81 8.94 16.37
N LYS A 151 -12.14 9.71 15.33
CA LYS A 151 -13.50 9.91 14.89
C LYS A 151 -14.09 8.62 14.37
N LYS A 152 -15.30 8.33 14.83
CA LYS A 152 -16.10 7.16 14.47
C LYS A 152 -17.27 7.62 13.59
N ASP A 153 -17.69 6.78 12.66
CA ASP A 153 -18.87 7.04 11.82
C ASP A 153 -20.17 6.85 12.60
N ALA A 154 -20.16 5.99 13.63
CA ALA A 154 -21.30 5.70 14.49
C ALA A 154 -20.89 5.67 15.98
N GLY A 155 -21.85 5.92 16.87
CA GLY A 155 -21.65 5.84 18.33
C GLY A 155 -21.63 4.41 18.91
N LYS A 156 -21.87 3.39 18.07
CA LYS A 156 -21.90 1.97 18.43
C LYS A 156 -21.35 1.11 17.28
N PRO A 157 -20.92 -0.14 17.54
CA PRO A 157 -20.54 -1.06 16.48
C PRO A 157 -21.63 -1.24 15.40
N PRO A 158 -21.28 -1.28 14.11
CA PRO A 158 -19.95 -1.02 13.57
C PRO A 158 -19.57 0.46 13.63
N TYR A 159 -18.46 0.77 14.32
CA TYR A 159 -18.01 2.15 14.54
C TYR A 159 -17.56 2.84 13.26
N TRP A 160 -17.03 2.08 12.31
CA TRP A 160 -16.65 2.55 10.99
C TRP A 160 -17.47 1.86 9.91
N LYS A 161 -17.86 2.61 8.90
CA LYS A 161 -18.70 2.11 7.81
C LYS A 161 -17.96 1.11 6.91
N SER A 162 -16.63 1.18 6.81
CA SER A 162 -15.80 0.33 5.97
C SER A 162 -14.36 0.23 6.50
N TRP A 163 -13.56 -0.68 5.96
CA TRP A 163 -12.13 -0.78 6.27
C TRP A 163 -11.40 0.53 5.97
N ASN A 164 -11.60 1.11 4.79
CA ASN A 164 -10.93 2.36 4.44
C ASN A 164 -11.38 3.54 5.30
N ALA A 165 -12.63 3.55 5.80
CA ALA A 165 -13.07 4.56 6.76
C ALA A 165 -12.34 4.45 8.11
N PHE A 166 -12.06 3.22 8.57
CA PHE A 166 -11.21 2.99 9.74
C PHE A 166 -9.75 3.35 9.47
N LEU A 167 -9.18 2.91 8.36
CA LEU A 167 -7.77 3.10 8.04
C LEU A 167 -7.43 4.59 7.85
N ALA A 168 -8.24 5.29 7.06
CA ALA A 168 -8.15 6.73 6.85
C ALA A 168 -8.98 7.52 7.87
N ARG A 169 -9.16 7.01 9.10
CA ARG A 169 -9.85 7.71 10.18
C ARG A 169 -9.21 9.07 10.47
N THR A 170 -10.01 10.04 10.88
CA THR A 170 -9.54 11.36 11.35
C THR A 170 -9.54 11.41 12.87
N PHE A 171 -8.91 12.43 13.47
CA PHE A 171 -9.02 12.69 14.89
C PHE A 171 -10.45 13.11 15.28
N GLU A 172 -10.92 12.65 16.44
CA GLU A 172 -12.19 13.09 17.05
C GLU A 172 -12.10 14.59 17.38
N HIS A 173 -10.96 15.00 17.93
CA HIS A 173 -10.67 16.39 18.28
C HIS A 173 -9.37 16.83 17.59
N PRO A 174 -9.44 17.40 16.38
CA PRO A 174 -8.27 17.93 15.70
C PRO A 174 -7.76 19.17 16.45
N GLY A 175 -6.70 19.00 17.25
CA GLY A 175 -6.01 20.13 17.88
C GLY A 175 -5.21 20.96 16.87
N PRO A 176 -4.84 22.21 17.20
CA PRO A 176 -4.05 23.07 16.32
C PRO A 176 -2.69 22.40 16.04
N ALA A 177 -2.51 21.94 14.80
CA ALA A 177 -1.26 21.48 14.22
C ALA A 177 -0.36 20.63 15.14
N ARG A 178 -0.92 19.64 15.83
CA ARG A 178 -0.14 18.41 16.03
C ARG A 178 -0.29 17.61 14.75
N ALA A 179 0.57 17.89 13.76
CA ALA A 179 1.14 16.77 13.04
C ALA A 179 1.44 15.75 14.13
N PRO A 180 0.88 14.53 14.12
CA PRO A 180 1.46 13.52 14.96
C PRO A 180 2.93 13.55 14.56
N ALA A 181 3.77 14.12 15.43
CA ALA A 181 5.18 13.81 15.39
C ALA A 181 5.18 12.28 15.30
N PRO A 182 5.93 11.68 14.38
CA PRO A 182 6.00 10.23 14.26
C PRO A 182 6.54 9.66 15.57
N GLY A 183 5.66 9.55 16.56
CA GLY A 183 5.88 9.01 17.89
C GLY A 183 5.40 7.56 17.94
N ASP A 184 4.59 7.16 16.94
CA ASP A 184 4.23 5.77 16.69
C ASP A 184 4.91 5.23 15.42
N ALA A 185 5.29 6.09 14.47
CA ALA A 185 6.07 5.66 13.32
C ALA A 185 7.49 5.31 13.79
N ARG A 186 7.91 4.06 13.58
CA ARG A 186 9.31 3.70 13.76
C ARG A 186 10.10 4.56 12.78
N ARG A 187 10.96 5.45 13.30
CA ARG A 187 12.06 5.97 12.49
C ARG A 187 12.80 4.72 12.02
N SER A 188 12.77 4.46 10.73
CA SER A 188 13.81 3.65 10.11
C SER A 188 15.07 4.49 10.29
N GLY A 189 15.72 4.33 11.46
CA GLY A 189 16.88 5.12 11.85
C GLY A 189 17.85 5.20 10.68
N ASP A 190 18.23 6.43 10.35
CA ASP A 190 19.22 6.86 9.35
C ASP A 190 19.84 5.71 8.55
N ARG A 191 19.02 5.01 7.76
CA ARG A 191 19.56 4.17 6.69
C ARG A 191 20.00 5.21 5.69
N HIS A 192 21.29 5.24 5.38
CA HIS A 192 21.89 6.07 4.33
C HIS A 192 21.15 5.85 2.99
N ARG A 193 19.96 6.44 2.87
CA ARG A 193 19.08 6.41 1.74
C ARG A 193 19.40 7.65 0.96
N SER A 194 19.89 7.43 -0.24
CA SER A 194 20.03 8.50 -1.22
C SER A 194 18.65 8.84 -1.79
N PRO A 195 18.47 10.06 -2.32
CA PRO A 195 17.33 10.40 -3.16
C PRO A 195 17.09 9.36 -4.28
N ALA A 196 18.16 8.80 -4.84
CA ALA A 196 18.08 7.77 -5.88
C ALA A 196 17.40 6.47 -5.42
N ASP A 197 17.50 6.10 -4.14
CA ASP A 197 16.81 4.91 -3.61
C ASP A 197 15.27 5.06 -3.63
N LEU A 198 14.77 6.29 -3.70
CA LEU A 198 13.33 6.60 -3.73
C LEU A 198 12.86 7.13 -5.09
N LEU A 199 13.75 7.81 -5.82
CA LEU A 199 13.46 8.56 -7.04
C LEU A 199 14.19 7.99 -8.25
N ALA A 200 14.53 6.71 -8.24
CA ALA A 200 14.96 5.96 -9.43
C ALA A 200 14.16 4.66 -9.56
N SER A 201 14.11 4.12 -10.78
CA SER A 201 13.46 2.85 -11.08
C SER A 201 14.24 2.06 -12.11
N SER A 202 14.28 0.74 -11.92
CA SER A 202 14.82 -0.18 -12.91
C SER A 202 13.86 -0.42 -14.09
N VAL A 203 12.61 0.02 -13.97
CA VAL A 203 11.58 -0.12 -15.01
C VAL A 203 11.63 1.09 -15.94
N PRO A 204 11.96 0.92 -17.25
CA PRO A 204 12.20 2.06 -18.15
C PRO A 204 11.06 3.07 -18.25
N ARG A 205 9.81 2.62 -18.22
CA ARG A 205 8.63 3.51 -18.25
C ARG A 205 8.48 4.34 -16.97
N GLN A 206 8.82 3.76 -15.81
CA GLN A 206 8.80 4.49 -14.55
C GLN A 206 9.97 5.48 -14.48
N GLN A 207 11.15 5.09 -14.95
CA GLN A 207 12.30 5.97 -15.01
C GLN A 207 12.07 7.15 -15.95
N ALA A 208 11.50 6.92 -17.14
CA ALA A 208 11.13 8.01 -18.05
C ALA A 208 10.17 9.02 -17.40
N LEU A 209 9.17 8.55 -16.65
CA LEU A 209 8.28 9.43 -15.88
C LEU A 209 9.04 10.22 -14.81
N ILE A 210 10.00 9.61 -14.11
CA ILE A 210 10.83 10.30 -13.11
C ILE A 210 11.68 11.39 -13.79
N ASP A 211 12.28 11.07 -14.94
CA ASP A 211 13.16 11.94 -15.70
C ASP A 211 12.41 13.16 -16.26
N ASP A 212 11.15 13.00 -16.69
CA ASP A 212 10.28 14.09 -17.18
C ASP A 212 10.11 15.22 -16.14
N TYR A 213 10.13 14.87 -14.84
CA TYR A 213 10.04 15.82 -13.74
C TYR A 213 11.39 16.21 -13.15
N ARG A 214 12.50 15.68 -13.69
CA ARG A 214 13.89 15.95 -13.27
C ARG A 214 14.09 15.80 -11.76
N LEU A 215 13.43 14.80 -11.16
CA LEU A 215 13.43 14.64 -9.70
C LEU A 215 14.83 14.34 -9.15
N LEU A 216 15.64 13.55 -9.85
CA LEU A 216 17.01 13.25 -9.41
C LEU A 216 17.89 14.50 -9.45
N ASP A 217 17.74 15.36 -10.45
CA ASP A 217 18.47 16.63 -10.54
C ASP A 217 18.07 17.57 -9.41
N LEU A 218 16.77 17.70 -9.13
CA LEU A 218 16.24 18.59 -8.08
C LEU A 218 16.74 18.23 -6.68
N PHE A 219 16.99 16.94 -6.43
CA PHE A 219 17.35 16.44 -5.11
C PHE A 219 18.77 15.88 -5.05
N GLU A 220 19.64 16.21 -6.02
CA GLU A 220 21.03 15.76 -6.01
C GLU A 220 21.75 16.21 -4.73
N GLY A 221 22.33 15.25 -4.00
CA GLY A 221 23.00 15.52 -2.72
C GLY A 221 22.06 15.94 -1.58
N GLY A 222 20.75 15.84 -1.76
CA GLY A 222 19.73 16.13 -0.75
C GLY A 222 19.67 15.09 0.36
N GLN A 223 18.88 15.39 1.40
CA GLN A 223 18.71 14.52 2.57
C GLN A 223 17.36 13.80 2.54
N VAL A 224 17.36 12.52 2.95
CA VAL A 224 16.15 11.69 3.02
C VAL A 224 15.75 11.48 4.48
N PHE A 225 14.48 11.73 4.78
CA PHE A 225 13.85 11.32 6.02
C PHE A 225 12.71 10.36 5.72
N GLN A 226 12.66 9.19 6.36
CA GLN A 226 11.60 8.21 6.11
C GLN A 226 11.09 7.55 7.38
N THR A 227 9.78 7.35 7.43
CA THR A 227 9.08 6.68 8.52
C THR A 227 8.27 5.51 8.00
N ASP A 228 8.31 4.39 8.69
CA ASP A 228 7.48 3.23 8.37
C ASP A 228 6.14 3.34 9.11
N LEU A 229 5.07 2.99 8.40
CA LEU A 229 3.70 2.99 8.91
C LEU A 229 3.26 1.55 9.11
N GLY A 230 2.94 1.22 10.36
CA GLY A 230 2.20 0.03 10.71
C GLY A 230 0.69 0.25 10.57
N PRO A 231 -0.09 -0.83 10.62
CA PRO A 231 -1.54 -0.78 10.38
C PRO A 231 -2.34 -0.07 11.50
N TYR A 232 -1.71 0.17 12.65
CA TYR A 232 -2.27 0.94 13.75
C TYR A 232 -2.05 2.45 13.59
N ASP A 233 -1.18 2.85 12.67
CA ASP A 233 -0.76 4.24 12.53
C ASP A 233 -1.78 5.07 11.75
N PHE A 234 -1.53 6.37 11.72
CA PHE A 234 -2.31 7.33 10.96
C PHE A 234 -1.86 7.34 9.50
N HIS A 235 -2.80 7.07 8.58
CA HIS A 235 -2.52 6.83 7.15
C HIS A 235 -2.84 8.02 6.25
N ARG A 236 -2.92 9.23 6.80
CA ARG A 236 -3.04 10.49 6.05
C ARG A 236 -1.74 11.27 6.19
N TRP A 237 -1.32 11.95 5.13
CA TRP A 237 -0.06 12.69 5.11
C TRP A 237 -0.31 14.17 4.84
N TRP A 238 0.48 15.00 5.53
CA TRP A 238 0.27 16.44 5.62
C TRP A 238 1.52 17.20 5.16
N ALA A 239 1.34 18.43 4.71
CA ALA A 239 2.42 19.28 4.25
C ALA A 239 3.43 19.55 5.38
N PRO A 240 4.73 19.28 5.17
CA PRO A 240 5.75 19.46 6.20
C PRO A 240 6.10 20.94 6.44
N ALA A 241 5.81 21.80 5.47
CA ALA A 241 6.13 23.21 5.45
C ALA A 241 5.08 24.02 4.67
N ASP A 242 5.08 25.32 4.89
CA ASP A 242 4.37 26.27 4.04
C ASP A 242 5.05 26.33 2.67
N GLY A 243 4.27 26.49 1.61
CA GLY A 243 4.85 26.61 0.27
C GLY A 243 3.84 26.53 -0.86
N GLU A 244 4.35 26.21 -2.05
CA GLU A 244 3.59 26.09 -3.28
C GLU A 244 3.85 24.73 -3.93
N VAL A 245 2.80 24.03 -4.33
CA VAL A 245 2.89 22.76 -5.05
C VAL A 245 3.50 22.99 -6.44
N LEU A 246 4.63 22.34 -6.74
CA LEU A 246 5.45 22.62 -7.93
C LEU A 246 4.80 22.17 -9.24
N PHE A 247 4.13 21.01 -9.20
CA PHE A 247 3.45 20.38 -10.34
C PHE A 247 2.28 19.53 -9.82
N ASP A 248 1.37 19.11 -10.72
CA ASP A 248 0.27 18.23 -10.35
C ASP A 248 0.84 16.89 -9.81
N PRO A 249 0.44 16.45 -8.60
CA PRO A 249 0.90 15.21 -8.02
C PRO A 249 0.64 14.01 -8.93
N PHE A 250 1.57 13.05 -8.90
CA PHE A 250 1.44 11.83 -9.69
C PHE A 250 1.88 10.60 -8.92
N THR A 251 1.40 9.45 -9.38
CA THR A 251 1.77 8.15 -8.83
C THR A 251 2.65 7.40 -9.82
N ILE A 252 3.86 7.04 -9.40
CA ILE A 252 4.69 6.06 -10.09
C ILE A 252 4.16 4.68 -9.69
N PRO A 253 3.69 3.85 -10.64
CA PRO A 253 3.15 2.53 -10.33
C PRO A 253 4.26 1.62 -9.78
N GLY A 254 3.89 0.68 -8.90
CA GLY A 254 4.78 -0.35 -8.38
C GLY A 254 4.43 -1.74 -8.89
N CYS A 255 5.20 -2.74 -8.48
CA CYS A 255 4.87 -4.15 -8.65
C CYS A 255 4.36 -4.75 -7.32
N PHE A 256 3.49 -5.77 -7.42
CA PHE A 256 2.96 -6.43 -6.23
C PHE A 256 4.04 -7.20 -5.44
N ILE A 257 4.90 -7.95 -6.13
CA ILE A 257 6.06 -8.63 -5.55
C ILE A 257 7.32 -8.11 -6.23
N GLY A 258 8.20 -7.48 -5.43
CA GLY A 258 9.48 -6.94 -5.90
C GLY A 258 9.92 -5.72 -5.11
N GLN A 259 11.00 -5.08 -5.56
CA GLN A 259 11.56 -3.89 -4.92
C GLN A 259 10.91 -2.60 -5.42
N ASP A 260 10.26 -2.62 -6.59
CA ASP A 260 9.61 -1.45 -7.17
C ASP A 260 8.28 -1.16 -6.48
N ARG A 261 8.28 -0.14 -5.63
CA ARG A 261 7.12 0.30 -4.85
C ARG A 261 6.31 1.35 -5.58
N ALA A 262 5.00 1.35 -5.36
CA ALA A 262 4.17 2.48 -5.77
C ALA A 262 4.59 3.72 -4.98
N ARG A 263 4.76 4.85 -5.68
CA ARG A 263 5.23 6.11 -5.10
C ARG A 263 4.30 7.24 -5.50
N GLY A 264 3.65 7.87 -4.53
CA GLY A 264 2.90 9.10 -4.74
C GLY A 264 3.81 10.28 -4.50
N VAL A 265 4.06 11.10 -5.51
CA VAL A 265 5.04 12.19 -5.48
C VAL A 265 4.32 13.55 -5.45
N ILE A 266 4.63 14.36 -4.45
CA ILE A 266 4.29 15.79 -4.37
C ILE A 266 5.58 16.55 -4.08
N VAL A 267 5.86 17.61 -4.82
CA VAL A 267 6.98 18.52 -4.51
C VAL A 267 6.42 19.88 -4.10
N ILE A 268 6.87 20.37 -2.95
CA ILE A 268 6.54 21.70 -2.42
C ILE A 268 7.77 22.59 -2.57
N ARG A 269 7.62 23.72 -3.25
CA ARG A 269 8.60 24.80 -3.21
C ARG A 269 8.35 25.65 -1.96
N THR A 270 9.31 25.66 -1.06
CA THR A 270 9.29 26.41 0.20
C THR A 270 10.10 27.70 0.06
N GLU A 271 9.88 28.65 0.97
CA GLU A 271 10.66 29.91 0.99
C GLU A 271 12.06 29.69 1.60
N ASP A 272 12.17 28.89 2.67
CA ASP A 272 13.38 28.78 3.50
C ASP A 272 14.20 27.49 3.29
N HIS A 273 13.67 26.48 2.58
CA HIS A 273 14.26 25.14 2.50
C HIS A 273 14.37 24.60 1.06
N GLY A 274 14.23 25.47 0.05
CA GLY A 274 14.20 25.05 -1.35
C GLY A 274 13.02 24.14 -1.65
N HIS A 275 13.24 23.07 -2.39
CA HIS A 275 12.23 22.06 -2.71
C HIS A 275 12.18 20.95 -1.64
N VAL A 276 10.97 20.52 -1.32
CA VAL A 276 10.71 19.37 -0.45
C VAL A 276 9.83 18.37 -1.20
N CYS A 277 10.38 17.21 -1.52
CA CYS A 277 9.62 16.09 -2.06
C CYS A 277 8.95 15.31 -0.93
N CYS A 278 7.64 15.13 -1.03
CA CYS A 278 6.84 14.27 -0.18
C CYS A 278 6.48 13.01 -0.97
N ILE A 279 6.84 11.84 -0.44
CA ILE A 279 6.67 10.56 -1.12
C ILE A 279 5.85 9.62 -0.23
N ALA A 280 4.61 9.34 -0.65
CA ALA A 280 3.82 8.26 -0.10
C ALA A 280 4.29 6.93 -0.72
N LEU A 281 4.70 5.96 0.10
CA LEU A 281 5.24 4.68 -0.35
C LEU A 281 4.27 3.54 -0.06
N GLY A 282 3.76 2.97 -1.14
CA GLY A 282 2.96 1.76 -1.14
C GLY A 282 3.80 0.49 -1.12
N MET A 283 3.23 -0.63 -0.66
CA MET A 283 3.84 -1.96 -0.79
C MET A 283 2.77 -3.01 -1.07
N SER A 284 3.02 -3.92 -2.01
CA SER A 284 2.13 -5.05 -2.28
C SER A 284 0.66 -4.62 -2.46
N GLU A 285 -0.26 -5.10 -1.63
CA GLU A 285 -1.69 -4.72 -1.67
C GLU A 285 -2.00 -3.35 -1.05
N VAL A 286 -1.11 -2.84 -0.20
CA VAL A 286 -1.21 -1.55 0.49
C VAL A 286 -0.48 -0.46 -0.26
N ALA A 287 -0.91 -0.30 -1.51
CA ALA A 287 -0.24 0.55 -2.49
C ALA A 287 -1.12 1.66 -3.09
N SER A 288 -2.40 1.74 -2.72
CA SER A 288 -3.26 2.80 -3.24
C SER A 288 -3.02 4.12 -2.51
N ILE A 289 -2.76 5.13 -3.32
CA ILE A 289 -2.39 6.48 -2.92
C ILE A 289 -3.44 7.43 -3.50
N ALA A 290 -4.07 8.21 -2.63
CA ALA A 290 -5.01 9.24 -3.02
C ALA A 290 -4.47 10.61 -2.62
N PHE A 291 -4.40 11.53 -3.58
CA PHE A 291 -4.08 12.92 -3.34
C PHE A 291 -5.33 13.72 -3.00
N ASP A 292 -5.19 14.73 -2.13
CA ASP A 292 -6.25 15.71 -1.93
C ASP A 292 -6.47 16.51 -3.23
N PRO A 293 -7.73 16.73 -3.68
CA PRO A 293 -8.01 17.43 -4.95
C PRO A 293 -7.51 18.86 -5.03
N GLY A 294 -7.21 19.49 -3.89
CA GLY A 294 -6.59 20.81 -3.78
C GLY A 294 -5.08 20.80 -4.02
N MET A 295 -4.43 19.63 -4.01
CA MET A 295 -3.02 19.49 -4.37
C MET A 295 -2.88 19.55 -5.90
N ARG A 296 -2.74 20.77 -6.42
CA ARG A 296 -2.53 21.03 -7.85
C ARG A 296 -1.37 21.99 -8.03
N ARG A 297 -0.77 22.00 -9.21
CA ARG A 297 0.29 22.94 -9.57
C ARG A 297 -0.10 24.38 -9.18
N GLY A 298 0.77 25.06 -8.45
CA GLY A 298 0.59 26.44 -8.01
C GLY A 298 -0.28 26.60 -6.74
N ALA A 299 -0.85 25.51 -6.20
CA ALA A 299 -1.63 25.58 -4.97
C ALA A 299 -0.73 25.97 -3.78
N ARG A 300 -1.17 26.96 -3.00
CA ARG A 300 -0.53 27.34 -1.74
C ARG A 300 -0.95 26.38 -0.65
N VAL A 301 0.01 25.82 0.06
CA VAL A 301 -0.21 24.89 1.18
C VAL A 301 0.36 25.45 2.47
N ARG A 302 -0.27 25.10 3.58
CA ARG A 302 0.22 25.41 4.93
C ARG A 302 0.76 24.16 5.60
N LYS A 303 1.77 24.30 6.44
CA LYS A 303 2.28 23.26 7.31
C LYS A 303 1.13 22.62 8.11
N GLY A 304 1.04 21.29 8.04
CA GLY A 304 -0.03 20.52 8.65
C GLY A 304 -1.33 20.45 7.83
N GLN A 305 -1.40 21.08 6.66
CA GLN A 305 -2.50 20.87 5.72
C GLN A 305 -2.44 19.46 5.14
N GLU A 306 -3.57 18.76 5.11
CA GLU A 306 -3.64 17.44 4.50
C GLU A 306 -3.40 17.51 2.99
N MET A 307 -2.56 16.60 2.49
CA MET A 307 -2.24 16.49 1.06
C MET A 307 -2.73 15.17 0.45
N GLY A 308 -3.15 14.20 1.28
CA GLY A 308 -3.64 12.92 0.81
C GLY A 308 -3.64 11.83 1.87
N MET A 309 -3.96 10.61 1.42
CA MET A 309 -4.11 9.43 2.26
C MET A 309 -3.83 8.14 1.50
N PHE A 310 -3.49 7.08 2.24
CA PHE A 310 -3.51 5.72 1.72
C PHE A 310 -4.93 5.16 1.68
N LYS A 311 -5.22 4.33 0.68
CA LYS A 311 -6.40 3.44 0.65
C LYS A 311 -5.92 1.99 0.65
N GLY A 312 -6.62 1.10 1.35
CA GLY A 312 -6.21 -0.30 1.56
C GLY A 312 -5.11 -0.48 2.60
N GLY A 313 -4.16 0.46 2.67
CA GLY A 313 -3.07 0.55 3.66
C GLY A 313 -1.89 1.31 3.07
N GLY A 314 -0.95 1.73 3.91
CA GLY A 314 0.30 2.36 3.49
C GLY A 314 1.48 1.75 4.23
N SER A 315 2.65 1.72 3.59
CA SER A 315 3.84 1.10 4.19
C SER A 315 4.77 2.14 4.81
N SER A 316 4.90 3.32 4.17
CA SER A 316 5.86 4.31 4.61
C SER A 316 5.58 5.68 3.99
N PHE A 317 6.11 6.72 4.62
CA PHE A 317 6.16 8.08 4.07
C PHE A 317 7.59 8.60 4.13
N ALA A 318 8.06 9.22 3.06
CA ALA A 318 9.39 9.79 2.96
C ALA A 318 9.36 11.27 2.55
N LEU A 319 10.35 12.00 3.03
CA LEU A 319 10.68 13.36 2.65
C LEU A 319 12.07 13.35 2.01
N VAL A 320 12.22 14.05 0.89
CA VAL A 320 13.52 14.38 0.32
C VAL A 320 13.63 15.89 0.31
N VAL A 321 14.63 16.42 1.02
CA VAL A 321 14.88 17.86 1.12
C VAL A 321 16.06 18.19 0.23
N GLU A 322 15.91 19.23 -0.59
CA GLU A 322 16.98 19.78 -1.42
C GLU A 322 18.21 20.10 -0.57
N LYS A 323 19.40 19.92 -1.15
CA LYS A 323 20.64 20.26 -0.49
C LYS A 323 20.65 21.78 -0.20
N PRO A 324 21.01 22.23 1.02
CA PRO A 324 21.19 23.65 1.28
C PRO A 324 22.24 24.25 0.31
N PRO A 325 22.10 25.53 -0.08
CA PRO A 325 23.15 26.24 -0.80
C PRO A 325 24.49 26.09 -0.05
N ALA A 326 25.58 25.90 -0.79
CA ALA A 326 26.90 25.93 -0.18
C ALA A 326 27.21 27.38 0.24
N ASP A 327 27.52 27.57 1.52
CA ASP A 327 28.06 28.83 2.06
C ASP A 327 29.41 29.19 1.43
#